data_AF-A0A2E6VE12-F1
#
_entry.id   AF-A0A2E6VE12-F1
#
_cell.length_a   1.000
_cell.length_b   1.000
_cell.length_c   1.000
_cell.angle_alpha   90.00
_cell.angle_beta   90.00
_cell.angle_gamma   90.00
#
_symmetry.space_group_name_H-M   'P 1'
#
loop_
_entity.id
_entity.type
_entity.pdbx_description
1 polymer ?
#
loop_
_entity_poly.entity_id
_entity_poly.type
_entity_poly.pdbx_seq_one_letter_code
_entity_poly.pdbx_strand_id
1 'polypeptide(L)'
;MILYLDKIFVFFDVQLENNHGYQQTEEFIWSLSQTLSPIIIVIGLYLKPFKEALIVPLFCYVIQLWFVLDSSLTVDRPLTWVYVLGTVVFIVIISVGIKRILIRRSKLLQLRESVMEKIISKDDQLLTKKEHGK
;
A
#
# COMPACT_ATOMS: atom_id res chain seq x y z
N MET A 1 -12.32 6.15 -6.23
CA MET A 1 -13.66 6.19 -6.86
C MET A 1 -13.64 6.54 -8.35
N ILE A 2 -12.47 6.75 -8.99
CA ILE A 2 -12.40 6.87 -10.46
C ILE A 2 -12.53 5.51 -11.17
N LEU A 3 -12.20 4.41 -10.49
CA LEU A 3 -12.20 3.04 -11.04
C LEU A 3 -13.56 2.52 -11.52
N TYR A 4 -14.66 3.17 -11.14
CA TYR A 4 -16.03 2.81 -11.54
C TYR A 4 -16.66 3.88 -12.43
N LEU A 5 -15.85 4.75 -13.03
CA LEU A 5 -16.33 5.80 -13.93
C LEU A 5 -16.99 5.21 -15.18
N ASP A 6 -16.57 4.02 -15.61
CA ASP A 6 -17.22 3.25 -16.68
C ASP A 6 -18.72 3.08 -16.42
N LYS A 7 -19.11 2.73 -15.18
CA LYS A 7 -20.52 2.52 -14.80
C LYS A 7 -21.37 3.78 -14.88
N ILE A 8 -20.77 4.96 -14.71
CA ILE A 8 -21.47 6.24 -14.89
C ILE A 8 -21.78 6.45 -16.37
N PHE A 9 -20.83 6.15 -17.26
CA PHE A 9 -21.03 6.24 -18.70
C PHE A 9 -22.11 5.26 -19.19
N VAL A 10 -22.14 4.04 -18.64
CA VAL A 10 -23.23 3.07 -18.91
C VAL A 10 -24.58 3.62 -18.45
N PHE A 11 -24.63 4.14 -17.23
CA PHE A 11 -25.89 4.61 -16.63
C PHE A 11 -26.51 5.79 -17.38
N PHE A 12 -25.68 6.68 -17.93
CA PHE A 12 -26.14 7.83 -18.72
C PHE A 12 -26.15 7.58 -20.23
N ASP A 13 -25.85 6.35 -20.68
CA ASP A 13 -25.74 5.96 -22.10
C ASP A 13 -24.84 6.90 -22.92
N VAL A 14 -23.73 7.33 -22.32
CA VAL A 14 -22.77 8.24 -22.95
C VAL A 14 -21.78 7.42 -23.77
N GLN A 15 -21.85 7.56 -25.09
CA GLN A 15 -20.88 6.96 -26.00
C GLN A 15 -19.86 8.00 -26.47
N LEU A 16 -18.58 7.64 -26.40
CA LEU A 16 -17.51 8.48 -26.94
C LEU A 16 -17.38 8.22 -28.45
N GLU A 17 -17.24 9.30 -29.21
CA GLU A 17 -17.04 9.24 -30.67
C GLU A 17 -15.70 8.57 -31.04
N ASN A 18 -14.71 8.64 -30.15
CA ASN A 18 -13.40 8.03 -30.34
C ASN A 18 -13.02 7.13 -29.15
N ASN A 19 -13.03 5.82 -29.37
CA ASN A 19 -12.68 4.80 -28.39
C ASN A 19 -11.21 4.33 -28.52
N HIS A 20 -10.36 4.99 -29.32
CA HIS A 20 -8.92 4.71 -29.44
C HIS A 20 -8.54 3.23 -29.65
N GLY A 21 -9.38 2.47 -30.37
CA GLY A 21 -9.16 1.05 -30.67
C GLY A 21 -9.83 0.06 -29.71
N TYR A 22 -10.53 0.52 -28.68
CA TYR A 22 -11.40 -0.32 -27.84
C TYR A 22 -12.76 -0.53 -28.50
N GLN A 23 -13.38 -1.69 -28.26
CA GLN A 23 -14.67 -2.04 -28.88
C GLN A 23 -15.83 -1.23 -28.28
N GLN A 24 -15.75 -0.96 -26.98
CA GLN A 24 -16.78 -0.23 -26.25
C GLN A 24 -16.17 0.94 -25.47
N THR A 25 -16.92 2.03 -25.33
CA THR A 25 -16.52 3.19 -24.51
C THR A 25 -16.28 2.80 -23.06
N GLU A 26 -17.04 1.85 -22.54
CA GLU A 26 -16.93 1.35 -21.17
C GLU A 26 -15.55 0.74 -20.91
N GLU A 27 -15.09 -0.13 -21.81
CA GLU A 27 -13.79 -0.80 -21.72
C GLU A 27 -12.64 0.21 -21.76
N PHE A 28 -12.76 1.22 -22.63
CA PHE A 28 -11.78 2.30 -22.72
C PHE A 28 -11.71 3.11 -21.43
N ILE A 29 -12.85 3.58 -20.91
CA ILE A 29 -12.92 4.37 -19.68
C ILE A 29 -12.45 3.54 -18.48
N TRP A 30 -12.80 2.27 -18.42
CA TRP A 30 -12.35 1.34 -17.38
C TRP A 30 -10.82 1.18 -17.41
N SER A 31 -10.23 0.91 -18.57
CA SER A 31 -8.79 0.77 -18.76
C SER A 31 -8.02 2.06 -18.43
N LEU A 32 -8.54 3.21 -18.87
CA LEU A 32 -7.99 4.53 -18.56
C LEU A 32 -8.03 4.80 -17.05
N SER A 33 -9.17 4.52 -16.40
CA SER A 33 -9.35 4.72 -14.97
C SER A 33 -8.45 3.82 -14.12
N GLN A 34 -8.19 2.58 -14.57
CA GLN A 34 -7.23 1.69 -13.94
C GLN A 34 -5.80 2.24 -13.97
N THR A 35 -5.42 2.92 -15.05
CA THR A 35 -4.08 3.50 -15.20
C THR A 35 -3.94 4.82 -14.43
N LEU A 36 -4.99 5.64 -14.38
CA LEU A 36 -4.97 6.92 -13.67
C LEU A 36 -5.06 6.77 -12.15
N SER A 37 -5.75 5.73 -11.66
CA SER A 37 -5.99 5.54 -10.22
C SER A 37 -4.70 5.43 -9.38
N PRO A 38 -3.66 4.64 -9.76
CA PRO A 38 -2.39 4.59 -9.03
C PRO A 38 -1.69 5.95 -8.98
N ILE A 39 -1.72 6.71 -10.08
CA ILE A 39 -1.11 8.05 -10.17
C ILE A 39 -1.77 8.99 -9.16
N ILE A 40 -3.10 9.01 -9.13
CA ILE A 40 -3.88 9.82 -8.18
C ILE A 40 -3.60 9.39 -6.73
N ILE A 41 -3.49 8.09 -6.46
CA ILE A 41 -3.17 7.58 -5.11
C ILE A 41 -1.78 8.04 -4.68
N VAL A 42 -0.78 7.96 -5.57
CA VAL A 42 0.58 8.41 -5.27
C VAL A 42 0.62 9.92 -5.00
N ILE A 43 -0.04 10.74 -5.83
CA ILE A 43 -0.18 12.19 -5.58
C ILE A 43 -0.88 12.43 -4.25
N GLY A 44 -1.96 11.69 -3.98
CA GLY A 44 -2.70 11.75 -2.72
C GLY A 44 -1.83 11.44 -1.51
N LEU A 45 -0.93 10.45 -1.59
CA LEU A 45 -0.01 10.08 -0.52
C LEU A 45 0.94 11.24 -0.13
N TYR A 46 1.35 12.08 -1.07
CA TYR A 46 2.16 13.28 -0.78
C TYR A 46 1.41 14.29 0.09
N LEU A 47 0.07 14.32 0.03
CA LEU A 47 -0.78 15.18 0.85
C LEU A 47 -0.98 14.66 2.28
N LYS A 48 -0.28 13.59 2.68
CA LYS A 48 -0.37 12.93 4.00
C LYS A 48 -1.82 12.58 4.39
N PRO A 49 -2.54 11.79 3.57
CA PRO A 49 -3.90 11.40 3.87
C PRO A 49 -3.94 10.53 5.13
N PHE A 50 -5.10 10.48 5.78
CA PHE A 50 -5.34 9.50 6.84
C PHE A 50 -5.07 8.10 6.31
N LYS A 51 -4.25 7.31 7.02
CA LYS A 51 -3.78 5.99 6.57
C LYS A 51 -4.94 5.04 6.28
N GLU A 52 -6.03 5.18 7.01
CA GLU A 52 -7.26 4.41 6.82
C GLU A 52 -7.94 4.67 5.47
N ALA A 53 -7.74 5.86 4.88
CA ALA A 53 -8.27 6.19 3.55
C ALA A 53 -7.68 5.30 2.44
N LEU A 54 -6.54 4.64 2.69
CA LEU A 54 -5.92 3.69 1.76
C LEU A 54 -6.60 2.31 1.75
N ILE A 55 -7.46 2.02 2.74
CA ILE A 55 -8.22 0.76 2.77
C ILE A 55 -9.20 0.71 1.60
N VAL A 56 -9.84 1.83 1.25
CA VAL A 56 -10.80 1.91 0.15
C VAL A 56 -10.16 1.55 -1.21
N PRO A 57 -9.07 2.21 -1.66
CA PRO A 57 -8.41 1.81 -2.91
C PRO A 57 -7.86 0.39 -2.84
N LEU A 58 -7.30 -0.04 -1.69
CA LEU A 58 -6.86 -1.43 -1.51
C LEU A 58 -7.99 -2.43 -1.77
N PHE A 59 -9.17 -2.19 -1.20
CA PHE A 59 -10.36 -3.01 -1.40
C PHE A 59 -10.75 -3.10 -2.88
N CYS A 60 -10.79 -1.96 -3.58
CA CYS A 60 -11.10 -1.92 -5.01
C CYS A 60 -10.08 -2.71 -5.85
N TYR A 61 -8.78 -2.60 -5.54
CA TYR A 61 -7.75 -3.35 -6.27
C TYR A 61 -7.80 -4.85 -6.00
N VAL A 62 -8.16 -5.29 -4.80
CA VAL A 62 -8.37 -6.71 -4.51
C VAL A 62 -9.54 -7.26 -5.32
N ILE A 63 -10.65 -6.51 -5.44
CA ILE A 63 -11.77 -6.87 -6.33
C ILE A 63 -11.28 -6.98 -7.79
N GLN A 64 -10.50 -6.02 -8.26
CA GLN A 64 -9.98 -6.05 -9.64
C GLN A 64 -9.05 -7.23 -9.88
N LEU A 65 -8.20 -7.57 -8.92
CA LEU A 65 -7.34 -8.75 -9.01
C LEU A 65 -8.18 -10.03 -9.13
N TRP A 66 -9.29 -10.13 -8.41
CA TRP A 66 -10.24 -11.23 -8.58
C TRP A 66 -10.83 -11.28 -9.98
N PHE A 67 -11.25 -10.13 -10.54
CA PHE A 67 -11.76 -10.05 -11.92
C PHE A 67 -10.74 -10.42 -12.99
N VAL A 68 -9.47 -10.10 -12.78
CA VAL A 68 -8.39 -10.49 -13.69
C VAL A 68 -8.16 -12.01 -13.65
N LEU A 69 -8.32 -12.64 -12.49
CA LEU A 69 -8.14 -14.08 -12.33
C LEU A 69 -9.34 -14.89 -12.85
N ASP A 70 -10.55 -14.36 -12.71
CA ASP A 70 -11.77 -14.98 -13.21
C ASP A 70 -12.75 -13.92 -13.71
N SER A 71 -12.70 -13.66 -15.02
CA SER A 71 -13.57 -12.70 -15.69
C SER A 71 -15.00 -13.22 -15.90
N SER A 72 -15.27 -14.50 -15.61
CA SER A 72 -16.59 -15.12 -15.79
C SER A 72 -17.52 -14.92 -14.58
N LEU A 73 -16.97 -14.52 -13.44
CA LEU A 73 -17.72 -14.32 -12.19
C LEU A 73 -18.26 -12.89 -12.10
N THR A 74 -19.58 -12.74 -12.04
CA THR A 74 -20.23 -11.47 -11.73
C THR A 74 -19.96 -11.03 -10.29
N VAL A 75 -19.85 -9.70 -10.09
CA VAL A 75 -19.51 -9.04 -8.81
C VAL A 75 -20.43 -9.47 -7.66
N ASP A 76 -21.66 -9.89 -7.97
CA ASP A 76 -22.74 -10.10 -7.00
C ASP A 76 -22.72 -11.44 -6.26
N ARG A 77 -21.67 -12.25 -6.40
CA ARG A 77 -21.56 -13.48 -5.62
C ARG A 77 -21.07 -13.20 -4.20
N PRO A 78 -21.73 -13.73 -3.15
CA PRO A 78 -21.31 -13.53 -1.76
C PRO A 78 -19.89 -14.05 -1.50
N LEU A 79 -19.43 -15.04 -2.26
CA LEU A 79 -18.07 -15.57 -2.17
C LEU A 79 -17.00 -14.52 -2.52
N THR A 80 -17.28 -13.64 -3.49
CA THR A 80 -16.38 -12.56 -3.92
C THR A 80 -16.16 -11.59 -2.76
N TRP A 81 -17.22 -11.20 -2.05
CA TRP A 81 -17.12 -10.31 -0.89
C TRP A 81 -16.31 -10.91 0.26
N VAL A 82 -16.49 -12.21 0.53
CA VAL A 82 -15.70 -12.92 1.56
C VAL A 82 -14.22 -12.98 1.17
N TYR A 83 -13.92 -13.30 -0.08
CA TYR A 83 -12.55 -13.31 -0.60
C TYR A 83 -11.89 -11.94 -0.46
N VAL A 84 -12.59 -10.88 -0.87
CA VAL A 84 -12.05 -9.52 -0.86
C VAL A 84 -11.80 -9.06 0.58
N LEU A 85 -12.78 -9.23 1.47
CA LEU A 85 -12.63 -8.91 2.90
C LEU A 85 -11.46 -9.67 3.53
N GLY A 86 -11.39 -10.98 3.29
CA GLY A 86 -10.31 -11.82 3.82
C GLY A 86 -8.94 -11.37 3.33
N THR A 87 -8.81 -11.07 2.05
CA THR A 87 -7.55 -10.63 1.44
C THR A 87 -7.13 -9.24 1.92
N VAL A 88 -8.08 -8.29 2.05
CA VAL A 88 -7.79 -6.96 2.60
C VAL A 88 -7.33 -7.05 4.04
N VAL A 89 -8.04 -7.81 4.89
CA VAL A 89 -7.64 -8.04 6.29
C VAL A 89 -6.26 -8.67 6.37
N PHE A 90 -5.98 -9.67 5.53
CA PHE A 90 -4.68 -10.33 5.45
C PHE A 90 -3.55 -9.36 5.09
N ILE A 91 -3.73 -8.51 4.07
CA ILE A 91 -2.76 -7.50 3.66
C ILE A 91 -2.51 -6.49 4.78
N VAL A 92 -3.56 -6.07 5.49
CA VAL A 92 -3.43 -5.16 6.64
C VAL A 92 -2.64 -5.80 7.78
N ILE A 93 -2.91 -7.07 8.10
CA ILE A 93 -2.18 -7.82 9.12
C ILE A 93 -0.69 -7.92 8.76
N ILE A 94 -0.37 -8.30 7.52
CA ILE A 94 1.01 -8.36 7.03
C ILE A 94 1.68 -6.98 7.16
N SER A 95 1.00 -5.93 6.71
CA SER A 95 1.53 -4.56 6.74
C SER A 95 1.85 -4.10 8.17
N VAL A 96 0.97 -4.40 9.14
CA VAL A 96 1.22 -4.14 10.57
C VAL A 96 2.38 -4.97 11.09
N GLY A 97 2.48 -6.24 10.69
CA GLY A 97 3.58 -7.14 11.03
C GLY A 97 4.94 -6.60 10.56
N ILE A 98 5.05 -6.25 9.28
CA ILE A 98 6.26 -5.66 8.69
C ILE A 98 6.65 -4.37 9.42
N LYS A 99 5.69 -3.47 9.66
CA LYS A 99 5.95 -2.22 10.41
C LYS A 99 6.52 -2.50 11.79
N ARG A 100 5.96 -3.46 12.54
CA ARG A 100 6.46 -3.84 13.87
C ARG A 100 7.89 -4.39 13.80
N ILE A 101 8.20 -5.21 12.81
CA ILE A 101 9.54 -5.76 12.60
C ILE A 101 10.54 -4.64 12.30
N LEU A 102 10.19 -3.72 11.41
CA LEU A 102 11.06 -2.58 11.04
C LEU A 102 11.34 -1.67 12.23
N ILE A 103 10.33 -1.34 13.05
CA ILE A 103 10.50 -0.54 14.26
C ILE A 103 11.42 -1.24 15.27
N ARG A 104 11.25 -2.56 15.46
CA ARG A 104 12.12 -3.34 16.35
C ARG A 104 13.57 -3.34 15.87
N ARG A 105 13.80 -3.52 14.57
CA ARG A 105 15.15 -3.48 13.99
C ARG A 105 15.80 -2.10 14.16
N SER A 106 15.06 -1.02 13.90
CA SER A 106 15.55 0.34 14.08
C SER A 106 15.95 0.62 15.54
N LYS A 107 15.13 0.21 16.52
CA LYS A 107 15.45 0.35 17.94
C LYS A 107 16.68 -0.47 18.37
N LEU A 108 16.83 -1.69 17.84
CA LEU A 108 17.99 -2.53 18.12
C LEU A 108 19.29 -1.92 17.61
N LEU A 109 19.25 -1.28 16.44
CA LEU A 109 20.40 -0.57 15.87
C LEU A 109 20.81 0.62 16.74
N GLN A 110 19.85 1.46 17.15
CA GLN A 110 20.12 2.58 18.06
C GLN A 110 20.67 2.11 19.41
N LEU A 111 20.14 1.01 19.94
CA LEU A 111 20.65 0.44 21.19
C LEU A 111 22.10 -0.04 21.03
N ARG A 112 22.41 -0.73 19.92
CA ARG A 112 23.77 -1.20 19.62
C ARG A 112 24.77 -0.04 19.54
N GLU A 113 24.41 1.04 18.87
CA GLU A 113 25.22 2.26 18.80
C GLU A 113 25.49 2.83 20.20
N SER A 114 24.44 3.00 21.02
CA SER A 114 24.59 3.54 22.38
C SER A 114 25.42 2.67 23.33
N VAL A 115 25.40 1.34 23.15
CA VAL A 115 26.21 0.41 23.93
C VAL A 115 27.67 0.49 23.50
N MET A 116 27.94 0.59 22.19
CA MET A 116 29.29 0.73 21.65
C MET A 116 29.96 2.01 22.15
N GLU A 117 29.25 3.15 22.12
CA GLU A 117 29.75 4.42 22.67
C GLU A 117 30.11 4.30 24.16
N LYS A 118 29.26 3.62 24.96
CA LYS A 118 29.54 3.40 26.38
C LYS A 118 30.78 2.53 26.61
N ILE A 119 31.00 1.51 25.79
CA ILE A 119 32.18 0.65 25.90
C ILE A 119 33.44 1.46 25.59
N ILE A 120 33.45 2.21 24.47
CA ILE A 120 34.58 3.07 24.08
C ILE A 120 34.91 4.08 25.20
N SER A 121 33.89 4.77 25.74
CA SER A 121 34.10 5.75 26.81
C SER A 121 34.68 5.15 28.10
N LYS A 122 34.33 3.89 28.42
CA LYS A 122 34.88 3.19 29.58
C LYS A 122 36.32 2.74 29.35
N ASP A 123 36.64 2.27 28.15
CA ASP A 123 38.01 1.88 27.80
C ASP A 123 38.95 3.10 27.84
N ASP A 124 38.53 4.26 27.34
CA ASP A 124 39.31 5.51 27.43
C ASP A 124 39.57 5.95 28.89
N GLN A 125 38.57 5.81 29.76
CA GLN A 125 38.71 6.08 31.20
C GLN A 125 39.70 5.11 31.88
N LEU A 126 39.72 3.85 31.46
CA LEU A 126 40.65 2.86 31.99
C LEU A 126 42.09 3.11 31.52
N LEU A 127 42.27 3.53 30.27
CA LEU A 127 43.58 3.88 29.72
C LEU A 127 44.18 5.10 30.43
N THR A 128 43.41 6.18 30.58
CA THR A 128 43.85 7.41 31.27
C THR A 128 44.18 7.16 32.74
N LYS A 129 43.39 6.34 33.45
CA LYS A 129 43.67 5.95 34.85
C LYS A 129 44.95 5.12 34.99
N LYS A 130 45.30 4.32 33.98
CA LYS A 130 46.52 3.50 33.97
C LYS A 130 47.78 4.33 33.71
N GLU A 131 47.66 5.44 32.98
CA GLU A 131 48.77 6.38 32.74
C GLU A 131 49.07 7.27 33.96
N HIS A 132 48.05 7.66 34.73
CA HIS A 132 48.21 8.50 35.93
C HIS A 132 48.56 7.69 37.21
N GLY A 133 48.55 6.36 37.14
CA GLY A 133 48.87 5.46 38.24
C GLY A 133 50.30 4.90 38.23
N LYS A 134 51.17 5.40 37.34
CA LYS A 134 52.62 5.16 37.33
C LYS A 134 53.33 6.42 37.83
#